data_AF-A0A4Q2KBD5-F1
#
_entry.id   AF-A0A4Q2KBD5-F1
#
_cell.length_a   1.000
_cell.length_b   1.000
_cell.length_c   1.000
_cell.angle_alpha   90.00
_cell.angle_beta   90.00
_cell.angle_gamma   90.00
#
_symmetry.space_group_name_H-M   'P 1'
#
loop_
_entity.id
_entity.type
_entity.pdbx_description
1 polymer ?
#
loop_
_entity_poly.entity_id
_entity_poly.type
_entity_poly.pdbx_seq_one_letter_code
_entity_poly.pdbx_strand_id
1 'polypeptide(L)'
;MIGGKRGLTIEYVLVMMALVAAFIVLVLTTVSLTSERAGAYREYIERKALLDDIGQSFIDARLAGETPDLDAFSDNEENFQWIVSGDSLIVKSLKKIELVVELARVDGALKVVVYRYGVL
;
A
#
# COMPACT_ATOMS: atom_id res chain seq x y z
N MET A 1 -57.10 -33.62 -18.06
CA MET A 1 -55.80 -32.97 -18.39
C MET A 1 -55.80 -31.52 -17.93
N ILE A 2 -55.53 -31.27 -16.65
CA ILE A 2 -55.23 -29.93 -16.12
C ILE A 2 -54.20 -30.15 -15.02
N GLY A 3 -52.92 -29.94 -15.32
CA GLY A 3 -51.83 -30.17 -14.36
C GLY A 3 -50.49 -29.54 -14.76
N GLY A 4 -50.22 -29.42 -16.06
CA GLY A 4 -48.92 -28.94 -16.55
C GLY A 4 -48.65 -27.44 -16.38
N LYS A 5 -49.67 -26.58 -16.23
CA LYS A 5 -49.46 -25.12 -16.20
C LYS A 5 -48.96 -24.58 -14.85
N ARG A 6 -49.33 -25.20 -13.71
CA ARG A 6 -48.94 -24.73 -12.36
C ARG A 6 -47.53 -25.16 -11.95
N GLY A 7 -47.06 -26.33 -12.39
CA GLY A 7 -45.69 -26.81 -12.14
C GLY A 7 -44.63 -25.95 -12.85
N LEU A 8 -44.89 -25.60 -14.11
CA LEU A 8 -44.03 -24.70 -14.90
C LEU A 8 -43.88 -23.29 -14.28
N THR A 9 -44.92 -22.78 -13.61
CA THR A 9 -44.84 -21.47 -12.94
C THR A 9 -44.00 -21.52 -11.66
N ILE A 10 -44.11 -22.60 -10.89
CA ILE A 10 -43.35 -22.80 -9.64
C ILE A 10 -41.87 -23.06 -9.93
N GLU A 11 -41.56 -23.90 -10.92
CA GLU A 11 -40.19 -24.12 -11.37
C GLU A 11 -39.55 -22.83 -11.87
N TYR A 12 -40.28 -22.04 -12.66
CA TYR A 12 -39.78 -20.76 -13.15
C TYR A 12 -39.49 -19.78 -12.00
N VAL A 13 -40.34 -19.73 -10.97
CA VAL A 13 -40.13 -18.91 -9.77
C VAL A 13 -38.92 -19.39 -8.98
N LEU A 14 -38.74 -20.70 -8.80
CA LEU A 14 -37.57 -21.27 -8.12
C LEU A 14 -36.27 -20.97 -8.88
N VAL A 15 -36.26 -21.12 -10.20
CA VAL A 15 -35.09 -20.80 -11.03
C VAL A 15 -34.80 -19.31 -10.98
N MET A 16 -35.81 -18.44 -11.06
CA MET A 16 -35.64 -16.98 -10.90
C MET A 16 -35.06 -16.63 -9.53
N MET A 17 -35.56 -17.23 -8.45
CA MET A 17 -35.04 -17.01 -7.09
C MET A 17 -33.58 -17.44 -6.97
N ALA A 18 -33.21 -18.60 -7.54
CA ALA A 18 -31.83 -19.06 -7.55
C ALA A 18 -30.90 -18.12 -8.33
N LEU A 19 -31.38 -17.59 -9.46
CA LEU A 19 -30.64 -16.65 -10.31
C LEU A 19 -30.44 -15.30 -9.61
N VAL A 20 -31.47 -14.79 -8.94
CA VAL A 20 -31.40 -13.58 -8.11
C VAL A 20 -30.43 -13.78 -6.94
N ALA A 21 -30.49 -14.92 -6.25
CA ALA A 21 -29.57 -15.23 -5.15
C ALA A 21 -28.12 -15.29 -5.64
N ALA A 22 -27.86 -15.97 -6.77
CA ALA A 22 -26.52 -16.03 -7.37
C ALA A 22 -26.01 -14.64 -7.78
N PHE A 23 -26.87 -13.78 -8.32
CA PHE A 23 -26.52 -12.41 -8.68
C PHE A 23 -26.18 -11.56 -7.44
N ILE A 24 -26.95 -11.69 -6.36
CA ILE A 24 -26.67 -10.99 -5.09
C ILE A 24 -25.31 -11.42 -4.53
N VAL A 25 -25.02 -12.73 -4.52
CA VAL A 25 -23.73 -13.25 -4.07
C VAL A 25 -22.59 -12.67 -4.90
N LEU A 26 -22.71 -12.66 -6.24
CA LEU A 26 -21.72 -12.08 -7.14
C LEU A 26 -21.43 -10.60 -6.81
N VAL A 27 -22.48 -9.79 -6.63
CA VAL A 27 -22.36 -8.36 -6.28
C VAL A 27 -21.66 -8.20 -4.94
N LEU A 28 -22.06 -8.96 -3.91
CA LEU A 28 -21.43 -8.91 -2.59
C LEU A 28 -19.94 -9.27 -2.66
N THR A 29 -19.57 -10.35 -3.34
CA THR A 29 -18.15 -10.70 -3.52
C THR A 29 -17.35 -9.63 -4.24
N THR A 30 -17.93 -8.99 -5.26
CA THR A 30 -17.24 -7.93 -6.03
C THR A 30 -17.03 -6.68 -5.17
N VAL A 31 -18.02 -6.31 -4.36
CA VAL A 31 -17.93 -5.18 -3.43
C VAL A 31 -16.89 -5.46 -2.34
N SER A 32 -16.91 -6.66 -1.74
CA SER A 32 -15.92 -7.06 -0.72
C SER A 32 -14.49 -7.00 -1.27
N LEU A 33 -14.24 -7.59 -2.45
CA LEU A 33 -12.92 -7.57 -3.09
C LEU A 33 -12.47 -6.14 -3.42
N THR A 34 -13.40 -5.27 -3.83
CA THR A 34 -13.09 -3.86 -4.12
C THR A 34 -12.79 -3.08 -2.85
N SER A 35 -13.54 -3.32 -1.78
CA SER A 35 -13.34 -2.68 -0.48
C SER A 35 -12.00 -3.10 0.17
N GLU A 36 -11.67 -4.39 0.14
CA GLU A 36 -10.39 -4.89 0.65
C GLU A 36 -9.21 -4.30 -0.11
N ARG A 37 -9.31 -4.23 -1.45
CA ARG A 37 -8.28 -3.58 -2.28
C ARG A 37 -8.16 -2.08 -2.02
N ALA A 38 -9.28 -1.39 -1.82
CA ALA A 38 -9.27 0.04 -1.50
C ALA A 38 -8.62 0.32 -0.13
N GLY A 39 -8.91 -0.52 0.87
CA GLY A 39 -8.27 -0.45 2.18
C GLY A 39 -6.77 -0.67 2.11
N ALA A 40 -6.34 -1.77 1.47
CA ALA A 40 -4.92 -2.10 1.31
C ALA A 40 -4.15 -1.04 0.50
N TYR A 41 -4.79 -0.45 -0.51
CA TYR A 41 -4.19 0.62 -1.31
C TYR A 41 -4.02 1.91 -0.51
N ARG A 42 -4.99 2.24 0.35
CA ARG A 42 -4.91 3.40 1.24
C ARG A 42 -3.77 3.23 2.25
N GLU A 43 -3.71 2.08 2.90
CA GLU A 43 -2.65 1.74 3.86
C GLU A 43 -1.26 1.84 3.20
N TYR A 44 -1.13 1.32 1.96
CA TYR A 44 0.10 1.47 1.18
C TYR A 44 0.47 2.94 0.91
N ILE A 45 -0.49 3.80 0.57
CA ILE A 45 -0.23 5.23 0.32
C ILE A 45 0.22 5.92 1.60
N GLU A 46 -0.47 5.69 2.72
CA GLU A 46 -0.15 6.30 4.00
C GLU A 46 1.26 5.88 4.45
N ARG A 47 1.58 4.60 4.31
CA ARG A 47 2.93 4.06 4.53
C ARG A 47 3.97 4.71 3.63
N LYS A 48 3.69 4.81 2.33
CA LYS A 48 4.60 5.42 1.36
C LYS A 48 4.85 6.89 1.67
N ALA A 49 3.82 7.63 2.06
CA ALA A 49 3.95 9.04 2.42
C ALA A 49 4.91 9.22 3.61
N LEU A 50 4.80 8.37 4.65
CA LEU A 50 5.72 8.40 5.77
C LEU A 50 7.17 8.09 5.36
N LEU A 51 7.37 7.10 4.47
CA LEU A 51 8.70 6.82 3.92
C LEU A 51 9.25 8.02 3.12
N ASP A 52 8.39 8.72 2.39
CA ASP A 52 8.77 9.89 1.62
C ASP A 52 9.23 11.02 2.53
N ASP A 53 8.51 11.28 3.62
CA ASP A 53 8.86 12.28 4.61
C ASP A 53 10.21 11.98 5.29
N ILE A 54 10.44 10.71 5.67
CA ILE A 54 11.72 10.26 6.23
C ILE A 54 12.87 10.46 5.23
N GLY A 55 12.67 10.03 3.97
CA GLY A 55 13.66 10.16 2.92
C GLY A 55 13.98 11.62 2.60
N GLN A 56 12.96 12.48 2.56
CA GLN A 56 13.10 13.90 2.28
C GLN A 56 13.82 14.63 3.41
N SER A 57 13.44 14.36 4.68
CA SER A 57 14.15 14.90 5.85
C SER A 57 15.65 14.57 5.82
N PHE A 58 15.99 13.33 5.45
CA PHE A 58 17.37 12.93 5.26
C PHE A 58 18.09 13.71 4.16
N ILE A 59 17.48 13.85 2.99
CA ILE A 59 18.05 14.58 1.85
C ILE A 59 18.28 16.05 2.22
N ASP A 60 17.28 16.70 2.79
CA ASP A 60 17.32 18.13 3.11
C ASP A 60 18.40 18.43 4.15
N ALA A 61 18.49 17.63 5.21
CA ALA A 61 19.55 17.75 6.21
C ALA A 61 20.94 17.58 5.58
N ARG A 62 21.11 16.58 4.69
CA ARG A 62 22.41 16.34 4.03
C ARG A 62 22.80 17.46 3.08
N LEU A 63 21.85 18.03 2.36
CA LEU A 63 22.08 19.19 1.49
C LEU A 63 22.40 20.46 2.29
N ALA A 64 21.83 20.61 3.49
CA ALA A 64 22.14 21.69 4.42
C ALA A 64 23.48 21.49 5.16
N GLY A 65 24.06 20.28 5.11
CA GLY A 65 25.27 19.93 5.87
C GLY A 65 25.00 19.62 7.34
N GLU A 66 23.75 19.30 7.67
CA GLU A 66 23.26 19.00 9.02
C GLU A 66 23.10 17.50 9.24
N THR A 67 22.95 17.10 10.51
CA THR A 67 22.55 15.75 10.87
C THR A 67 21.03 15.62 10.76
N PRO A 68 20.53 14.60 10.05
CA PRO A 68 19.08 14.39 9.90
C PRO A 68 18.45 14.03 11.25
N ASP A 69 17.40 14.78 11.63
CA ASP A 69 16.58 14.44 12.79
C ASP A 69 15.53 13.40 12.38
N LEU A 70 15.91 12.13 12.52
CA LEU A 70 15.03 11.00 12.24
C LEU A 70 14.21 10.59 13.47
N ASP A 71 14.59 11.05 14.66
CA ASP A 71 13.90 10.70 15.92
C ASP A 71 12.46 11.23 15.95
N ALA A 72 12.19 12.31 15.21
CA ALA A 72 10.85 12.82 14.94
C ALA A 72 9.89 11.77 14.34
N PHE A 73 10.43 10.74 13.66
CA PHE A 73 9.66 9.66 13.04
C PHE A 73 9.70 8.37 13.85
N SER A 74 10.29 8.35 15.05
CA SER A 74 10.45 7.12 15.85
C SER A 74 9.14 6.57 16.40
N ASP A 75 8.19 7.45 16.70
CA ASP A 75 6.83 7.10 17.11
C ASP A 75 5.95 6.93 15.88
N ASN A 76 6.17 5.83 15.14
CA ASN A 76 5.35 5.46 14.00
C ASN A 76 4.67 4.10 14.22
N GLU A 77 3.43 3.98 13.77
CA GLU A 77 2.64 2.74 13.88
C GLU A 77 3.26 1.57 13.08
N GLU A 78 4.12 1.88 12.11
CA GLU A 78 4.74 0.95 11.17
C GLU A 78 6.06 0.32 11.66
N ASN A 79 6.52 0.72 12.85
CA ASN A 79 7.76 0.31 13.49
C ASN A 79 8.99 0.38 12.55
N PHE A 80 9.06 1.45 11.77
CA PHE A 80 10.21 1.72 10.93
C PHE A 80 11.47 1.94 11.74
N GLN A 81 12.56 1.39 11.25
CA GLN A 81 13.91 1.57 11.75
C GLN A 81 14.77 2.08 10.60
N TRP A 82 15.78 2.89 10.91
CA TRP A 82 16.68 3.43 9.90
C TRP A 82 18.13 3.14 10.24
N ILE A 83 18.93 3.05 9.18
CA ILE A 83 20.38 2.93 9.25
C ILE A 83 20.93 4.06 8.38
N VAL A 84 21.73 4.92 8.99
CA VAL A 84 22.40 6.02 8.32
C VAL A 84 23.88 5.69 8.22
N SER A 85 24.43 5.72 7.01
CA SER A 85 25.85 5.51 6.75
C SER A 85 26.36 6.53 5.74
N GLY A 86 27.04 7.57 6.23
CA GLY A 86 27.49 8.68 5.38
C GLY A 86 26.31 9.31 4.63
N ASP A 87 26.38 9.28 3.30
CA ASP A 87 25.38 9.82 2.38
C ASP A 87 24.29 8.79 1.99
N SER A 88 24.17 7.69 2.74
CA SER A 88 23.17 6.65 2.53
C SER A 88 22.22 6.51 3.72
N LEU A 89 20.94 6.31 3.41
CA LEU A 89 19.86 5.99 4.33
C LEU A 89 19.18 4.70 3.87
N ILE A 90 18.99 3.78 4.82
CA ILE A 90 18.18 2.57 4.63
C ILE A 90 17.09 2.60 5.68
N VAL A 91 15.83 2.60 5.26
CA VAL A 91 14.66 2.44 6.12
C VAL A 91 14.15 1.02 5.97
N LYS A 92 13.89 0.36 7.09
CA LYS A 92 13.42 -1.02 7.17
C LYS A 92 12.21 -1.11 8.11
N SER A 93 11.28 -2.00 7.79
CA SER A 93 10.26 -2.46 8.73
C SER A 93 10.52 -3.94 9.03
N LEU A 94 10.71 -4.28 10.31
CA LEU A 94 11.02 -5.64 10.76
C LEU A 94 12.25 -6.25 10.04
N LYS A 95 12.01 -7.05 8.98
CA LYS A 95 13.01 -7.75 8.17
C LYS A 95 13.04 -7.30 6.70
N LYS A 96 12.21 -6.34 6.31
CA LYS A 96 12.09 -5.86 4.93
C LYS A 96 12.71 -4.49 4.79
N ILE A 97 13.41 -4.25 3.70
CA ILE A 97 13.88 -2.89 3.38
C ILE A 97 12.76 -2.18 2.64
N GLU A 98 12.33 -1.06 3.22
CA GLU A 98 11.18 -0.30 2.75
C GLU A 98 11.62 0.88 1.88
N LEU A 99 12.76 1.51 2.19
CA LEU A 99 13.34 2.61 1.42
C LEU A 99 14.87 2.56 1.45
N VAL A 100 15.49 2.84 0.31
CA VAL A 100 16.93 3.12 0.21
C VAL A 100 17.11 4.47 -0.49
N VAL A 101 17.84 5.37 0.16
CA VAL A 101 18.25 6.67 -0.39
C VAL A 101 19.77 6.76 -0.36
N GLU A 102 20.37 7.12 -1.49
CA GLU A 102 21.81 7.39 -1.57
C GLU A 102 22.05 8.72 -2.26
N LEU A 103 22.92 9.53 -1.67
CA LEU A 103 23.44 10.74 -2.28
C LEU A 103 24.90 10.54 -2.68
N ALA A 104 25.30 11.20 -3.76
CA ALA A 104 26.68 11.23 -4.20
C ALA A 104 27.00 12.60 -4.80
N ARG A 105 28.29 12.96 -4.79
CA ARG A 105 28.75 14.17 -5.48
C ARG A 105 28.81 13.92 -6.98
N VAL A 106 27.97 14.63 -7.73
CA VAL A 106 27.91 14.62 -9.19
C VAL A 106 28.17 16.05 -9.65
N ASP A 107 29.25 16.24 -10.42
CA ASP A 107 29.71 17.56 -10.89
C ASP A 107 29.97 18.57 -9.74
N GLY A 108 30.47 18.09 -8.61
CA GLY A 108 30.79 18.92 -7.44
C GLY A 108 29.60 19.27 -6.54
N ALA A 109 28.36 18.93 -6.93
CA ALA A 109 27.17 19.10 -6.11
C ALA A 109 26.69 17.74 -5.55
N LEU A 110 26.23 17.72 -4.30
CA LEU A 110 25.59 16.54 -3.71
C LEU A 110 24.21 16.36 -4.37
N LYS A 111 23.94 15.18 -4.94
CA LYS A 111 22.67 14.85 -5.61
C LYS A 111 22.21 13.47 -5.18
N VAL A 112 20.89 13.27 -5.17
CA VAL A 112 20.28 11.95 -4.98
C VAL A 112 20.58 11.08 -6.20
N VAL A 113 21.23 9.94 -5.98
CA VAL A 113 21.57 8.95 -7.03
C VAL A 113 20.74 7.67 -6.92
N VAL A 114 20.24 7.36 -5.72
CA VAL A 114 19.32 6.26 -5.46
C VAL A 114 18.16 6.76 -4.62
N TYR A 115 16.94 6.43 -5.06
CA TYR A 115 15.72 6.56 -4.27
C TYR A 115 14.80 5.41 -4.66
N ARG A 116 14.75 4.35 -3.83
CA ARG A 116 14.08 3.08 -4.17
C ARG A 116 13.26 2.56 -3.01
N TYR A 117 12.00 2.21 -3.29
CA TYR A 117 11.14 1.51 -2.33
C TYR A 117 11.25 0.00 -2.46
N GLY A 118 11.00 -0.72 -1.36
CA GLY A 118 10.77 -2.17 -1.36
C GLY A 118 11.98 -2.99 -1.86
N VAL A 119 13.10 -2.90 -1.16
CA VAL A 119 14.33 -3.63 -1.50
C VAL A 119 14.37 -4.96 -0.75
N LEU A 120 13.51 -5.90 -1.18
CA LEU A 120 13.36 -7.29 -0.69
C LEU A 120 12.85 -7.49 0.76
#